data_AF-A0A923TGN5-F1
#
_entry.id   AF-A0A923TGN5-F1
#
_cell.length_a   1.000
_cell.length_b   1.000
_cell.length_c   1.000
_cell.angle_alpha   90.00
_cell.angle_beta   90.00
_cell.angle_gamma   90.00
#
_symmetry.space_group_name_H-M   'P 1'
#
loop_
_entity.id
_entity.type
_entity.pdbx_description
1 polymer ?
#
loop_
_entity_poly.entity_id
_entity_poly.type
_entity_poly.pdbx_seq_one_letter_code
_entity_poly.pdbx_strand_id
1 'polypeptide(L)' 'MAKTELATLAGGCFWGMEDLFRKIPGVVATEVGYTGGTTANAKYEQVKTGRTGHAETLQIEFDPT' A
#
# COMPACT_ATOMS: atom_id res chain seq x y z
N MET A 1 -12.56 16.88 14.31
CA MET A 1 -11.58 15.82 14.00
C MET A 1 -12.20 15.05 12.84
N ALA A 2 -11.69 15.20 11.62
CA ALA A 2 -12.13 14.33 10.52
C ALA A 2 -11.71 12.90 10.88
N LYS A 3 -12.63 11.94 10.83
CA LYS A 3 -12.36 10.55 11.19
C LYS A 3 -11.92 9.85 9.91
N THR A 4 -10.62 9.73 9.70
CA THR A 4 -10.07 8.98 8.56
C THR A 4 -10.03 7.49 8.87
N GLU A 5 -10.16 6.67 7.83
CA GLU A 5 -10.04 5.21 7.90
C GLU A 5 -8.87 4.73 7.02
N LEU A 6 -8.32 3.57 7.37
CA LEU A 6 -7.19 2.96 6.67
C LEU A 6 -7.63 1.71 5.91
N ALA A 7 -7.36 1.69 4.61
CA ALA A 7 -7.46 0.51 3.78
C ALA A 7 -6.07 0.03 3.36
N THR A 8 -5.86 -1.28 3.28
CA THR A 8 -4.62 -1.89 2.81
C THR A 8 -4.94 -2.79 1.63
N LEU A 9 -4.38 -2.49 0.46
CA LEU A 9 -4.68 -3.17 -0.80
C LEU A 9 -3.41 -3.71 -1.45
N ALA A 10 -3.47 -4.94 -1.96
CA ALA A 10 -2.42 -5.54 -2.78
C ALA A 10 -3.04 -6.00 -4.11
N GLY A 11 -2.54 -5.48 -5.23
CA GLY A 11 -3.20 -5.66 -6.53
C GLY A 11 -2.29 -5.58 -7.75
N GLY A 12 -0.97 -5.64 -7.57
CA GLY A 12 0.01 -5.49 -8.64
C GLY A 12 1.04 -4.41 -8.30
N CYS A 13 1.57 -3.72 -9.32
CA CYS A 13 2.60 -2.71 -9.11
C CYS A 13 2.09 -1.55 -8.26
N PHE A 14 2.67 -1.38 -7.08
CA PHE A 14 2.25 -0.36 -6.12
C PHE A 14 2.38 1.10 -6.63
N TRP A 15 3.27 1.39 -7.59
CA TRP A 15 3.42 2.72 -8.20
C TRP A 15 2.21 3.07 -9.06
N GLY A 16 1.73 2.09 -9.84
CA GLY A 16 0.52 2.26 -10.63
C GLY A 16 -0.71 2.40 -9.74
N MET A 17 -0.79 1.61 -8.67
CA MET A 17 -1.89 1.73 -7.71
C MET A 17 -1.88 3.08 -7.00
N GLU A 18 -0.75 3.51 -6.45
CA GLU A 18 -0.62 4.79 -5.75
C GLU A 18 -1.05 5.96 -6.65
N ASP A 19 -0.61 5.99 -7.91
CA ASP A 19 -0.96 7.06 -8.84
C ASP A 19 -2.46 7.10 -9.18
N LEU A 20 -3.15 5.95 -9.16
CA LEU A 20 -4.59 5.86 -9.35
C LEU A 20 -5.35 6.33 -8.10
N PHE A 21 -4.99 5.80 -6.93
CA PHE A 21 -5.74 6.04 -5.70
C PHE A 21 -5.57 7.45 -5.15
N ARG A 22 -4.37 8.05 -5.25
CA ARG A 22 -4.13 9.43 -4.77
C ARG A 22 -4.99 10.50 -5.46
N LYS A 23 -5.59 10.16 -6.61
CA LYS A 23 -6.47 11.06 -7.39
C LYS A 23 -7.95 10.91 -7.04
N ILE A 24 -8.30 9.92 -6.22
CA ILE A 24 -9.69 9.65 -5.84
C ILE A 24 -10.12 10.70 -4.80
N PRO A 25 -11.25 11.42 -5.02
CA PRO A 25 -11.78 12.34 -4.02
C PRO A 25 -12.06 11.63 -2.69
N GLY A 26 -11.66 12.25 -1.59
CA GLY A 26 -11.77 11.66 -0.26
C GLY A 26 -10.52 10.90 0.21
N VAL A 27 -9.57 10.60 -0.68
CA VAL A 27 -8.25 10.11 -0.28
C VAL A 27 -7.43 11.26 0.31
N VAL A 28 -6.95 11.06 1.53
CA VAL A 28 -6.17 12.04 2.31
C VAL A 28 -4.68 11.78 2.13
N ALA A 29 -4.27 10.51 2.21
CA ALA A 29 -2.88 10.10 2.05
C ALA A 29 -2.78 8.68 1.49
N THR A 30 -1.64 8.39 0.88
CA THR A 30 -1.28 7.07 0.38
C THR A 30 0.16 6.76 0.75
N GLU A 31 0.44 5.49 1.09
CA GLU A 31 1.80 5.00 1.34
C GLU A 31 2.00 3.64 0.69
N VAL A 32 3.14 3.46 0.03
CA VAL A 32 3.52 2.19 -0.60
C VAL A 32 4.42 1.37 0.31
N GLY A 33 4.23 0.05 0.31
CA GLY A 33 5.03 -0.85 1.13
C GLY A 33 4.88 -2.32 0.75
N TYR A 34 5.32 -3.18 1.66
CA TYR A 34 5.33 -4.63 1.49
C TYR A 34 4.68 -5.28 2.71
N THR A 35 3.70 -6.16 2.51
CA THR A 35 3.08 -6.92 3.62
C THR A 35 2.65 -8.32 3.20
N GLY A 36 2.24 -9.14 4.16
CA GLY A 36 1.74 -10.51 3.96
C GLY A 36 2.82 -11.59 3.88
N GLY A 37 4.10 -11.22 3.89
CA GLY A 37 5.24 -12.13 3.91
C GLY A 37 5.83 -12.39 5.29
N THR A 38 6.95 -13.12 5.32
CA THR A 38 7.61 -13.58 6.56
C THR A 38 8.91 -12.84 6.88
N THR A 39 9.46 -12.07 5.93
CA THR A 39 10.73 -11.35 6.11
C THR A 39 10.50 -10.04 6.86
N ALA A 40 11.10 -9.89 8.05
CA ALA A 40 11.05 -8.62 8.79
C ALA A 40 11.82 -7.52 8.06
N ASN A 41 11.31 -6.27 8.11
CA ASN A 41 11.92 -5.09 7.50
C ASN A 41 12.33 -5.30 6.03
N ALA A 42 11.46 -5.97 5.26
CA ALA A 42 11.76 -6.34 3.89
C ALA A 42 12.05 -5.11 3.02
N LYS A 43 13.17 -5.17 2.30
CA LYS A 43 13.57 -4.15 1.33
C LYS A 43 13.22 -4.59 -0.08
N TYR A 44 13.08 -3.63 -1.00
CA TYR A 44 12.77 -3.89 -2.41
C TYR A 44 13.66 -4.97 -3.04
N GLU A 45 14.97 -4.90 -2.81
CA GLU A 45 15.94 -5.89 -3.32
C GLU A 45 15.66 -7.33 -2.88
N GLN A 46 15.04 -7.52 -1.72
CA GLN A 46 14.64 -8.84 -1.23
C GLN A 46 13.28 -9.23 -1.82
N VAL A 47 12.32 -8.31 -1.84
CA VAL A 47 10.96 -8.56 -2.33
C VAL A 47 10.95 -8.91 -3.82
N LYS A 48 11.76 -8.24 -4.64
CA LYS A 48 11.84 -8.50 -6.09
C LYS A 48 12.29 -9.93 -6.44
N THR A 49 12.90 -10.65 -5.50
CA THR A 49 13.28 -12.06 -5.70
C THR A 49 12.10 -13.03 -5.59
N GLY A 50 10.94 -12.57 -5.07
CA GLY A 50 9.76 -13.39 -4.79
C GLY A 50 9.88 -14.28 -3.56
N ARG A 51 11.04 -14.33 -2.89
CA ARG A 51 11.30 -15.28 -1.78
C ARG A 51 10.80 -14.83 -0.42
N THR A 52 10.49 -13.55 -0.26
CA THR A 52 10.07 -12.97 1.03
C THR A 52 8.62 -13.27 1.39
N GLY A 53 7.82 -13.68 0.41
CA GLY A 53 6.38 -13.88 0.52
C GLY A 53 5.56 -12.58 0.63
N HIS A 54 6.21 -11.41 0.59
CA HIS A 54 5.49 -10.14 0.64
C HIS A 54 4.85 -9.80 -0.71
N ALA A 55 3.68 -9.16 -0.64
CA ALA A 55 3.04 -8.53 -1.78
C ALA A 55 3.35 -7.02 -1.78
N GLU A 56 3.51 -6.44 -2.98
CA GLU A 56 3.48 -5.00 -3.14
C GLU A 56 2.09 -4.47 -2.74
N THR A 57 2.09 -3.50 -1.83
CA THR A 57 0.89 -3.08 -1.10
C THR A 57 0.80 -1.56 -1.06
N LEU A 58 -0.43 -1.05 -1.09
CA LEU A 58 -0.77 0.35 -0.90
C LEU A 58 -1.63 0.49 0.37
N GLN A 59 -1.20 1.34 1.28
CA GLN A 59 -2.00 1.81 2.41
C GLN A 59 -2.65 3.14 2.02
N ILE A 60 -3.95 3.26 2.25
CA ILE A 60 -4.76 4.41 1.87
C ILE A 60 -5.42 4.95 3.13
N GLU A 61 -5.19 6.22 3.42
CA GLU A 61 -5.96 6.98 4.39
C GLU A 61 -7.04 7.78 3.65
N PHE A 62 -8.31 7.58 4.00
CA PHE A 62 -9.44 8.22 3.32
C PHE A 62 -10.53 8.67 4.30
N ASP A 63 -11.32 9.66 3.89
CA ASP A 63 -12.56 10.05 4.57
C ASP A 63 -13.69 9.12 4.11
N PRO A 64 -14.33 8.35 5.00
CA PRO A 64 -15.42 7.44 4.66
C PRO A 64 -16.78 8.14 4.48
N THR A 65 -16.85 9.48 4.63
CA THR A 65 -18.11 10.26 4.68
C THR A 65 -18.46 10.92 3.35
#